data_AF-A0AAC9F0C2-F1
#
_entry.id   AF-A0AAC9F0C2-F1
#
_cell.length_a   1.000
_cell.length_b   1.000
_cell.length_c   1.000
_cell.angle_alpha   90.00
_cell.angle_beta   90.00
_cell.angle_gamma   90.00
#
_symmetry.space_group_name_H-M   'P 1'
#
loop_
_entity.id
_entity.type
_entity.pdbx_description
1 polymer ?
#
loop_
_entity_poly.entity_id
_entity_poly.type
_entity_poly.pdbx_seq_one_letter_code
_entity_poly.pdbx_strand_id
1 'polypeptide(L)'
;MKIKKNGFYLIKDEFFKKINDPSLPLQKNGRPMYYCIEDKNNKNIFWVIPMTTKIDKVNRVISQEGGENKCKIYVINSSDKNSAFNIQDIFPIKEDYIEREYTKNGVHYLLKNKGLIEKVEKRAKDIINLKMLKKEIQKNEINVRKIYKTLIKELKLENEDKKERKNYNCLTGEPIRIQNHSSGENRWIGKKDVERFEIQKRNNVKEEIGKVAVMMTEKEMEDYKKSRGVETEEITSPSNEKKLYIIPVPYYNISDLKITKEIEQKFVPMKEKEQKVEKNIDKGIER
;
A
#
# COMPACT_ATOMS: atom_id res chain seq x y z
N MET A 1 -1.85 10.23 -4.12
CA MET A 1 -2.86 10.97 -4.93
C MET A 1 -3.97 10.00 -5.32
N LYS A 2 -5.19 10.15 -4.80
CA LYS A 2 -6.27 9.22 -5.14
C LYS A 2 -6.63 9.31 -6.63
N ILE A 3 -6.38 8.24 -7.38
CA ILE A 3 -6.70 8.15 -8.81
C ILE A 3 -8.23 8.18 -8.99
N LYS A 4 -8.70 9.14 -9.78
CA LYS A 4 -10.09 9.24 -10.23
C LYS A 4 -10.31 8.35 -11.46
N LYS A 5 -11.44 7.62 -11.46
CA LYS A 5 -11.90 6.83 -12.59
C LYS A 5 -12.06 7.71 -13.83
N ASN A 6 -11.72 7.17 -15.01
CA ASN A 6 -11.80 7.84 -16.31
C ASN A 6 -10.91 9.09 -16.44
N GLY A 7 -9.91 9.24 -15.56
CA GLY A 7 -8.99 10.37 -15.57
C GLY A 7 -7.80 10.18 -16.49
N PHE A 8 -7.25 11.30 -16.94
CA PHE A 8 -6.00 11.36 -17.68
C PHE A 8 -4.85 11.82 -16.77
N TYR A 9 -3.66 11.26 -16.99
CA TYR A 9 -2.50 11.46 -16.12
C TYR A 9 -1.18 11.55 -16.89
N LEU A 10 -0.18 12.12 -16.22
CA LEU A 10 1.24 12.04 -16.58
C LEU A 10 1.93 11.00 -15.71
N ILE A 11 2.90 10.28 -16.27
CA ILE A 11 3.65 9.23 -15.59
C ILE A 11 5.06 9.74 -15.28
N LYS A 12 5.64 9.32 -14.15
CA LYS A 12 7.01 9.69 -13.78
C LYS A 12 8.01 9.01 -14.71
N ASP A 13 9.03 9.75 -15.16
CA ASP A 13 10.15 9.21 -15.94
C ASP A 13 10.84 8.01 -15.24
N GLU A 14 10.80 7.97 -13.90
CA GLU A 14 11.30 6.86 -13.07
C GLU A 14 10.70 5.50 -13.45
N PHE A 15 9.41 5.45 -13.77
CA PHE A 15 8.76 4.20 -14.18
C PHE A 15 9.42 3.62 -15.43
N PHE A 16 9.61 4.47 -16.46
CA PHE A 16 10.20 4.03 -17.73
C PHE A 16 11.66 3.60 -17.55
N LYS A 17 12.43 4.32 -16.72
CA LYS A 17 13.80 3.95 -16.38
C LYS A 17 13.86 2.60 -15.65
N LYS A 18 12.93 2.35 -14.72
CA LYS A 18 12.88 1.12 -13.93
C LYS A 18 12.50 -0.10 -14.76
N ILE A 19 11.46 0.03 -15.57
CA ILE A 19 10.99 -1.07 -16.43
C ILE A 19 11.99 -1.34 -17.55
N ASN A 20 12.63 -0.28 -18.07
CA ASN A 20 13.64 -0.34 -19.11
C ASN A 20 13.21 -1.21 -20.32
N ASP A 21 11.95 -1.02 -20.75
CA ASP A 21 11.40 -1.69 -21.93
C ASP A 21 11.31 -0.66 -23.08
N PRO A 22 12.10 -0.80 -24.16
CA PRO A 22 12.13 0.16 -25.25
C PRO A 22 10.82 0.21 -26.06
N SER A 23 9.95 -0.79 -25.91
CA SER A 23 8.62 -0.82 -26.53
C SER A 23 7.64 0.08 -25.80
N LEU A 24 7.97 0.56 -24.59
CA LEU A 24 7.08 1.41 -23.83
C LEU A 24 6.91 2.78 -24.49
N PRO A 25 5.67 3.27 -24.51
CA PRO A 25 5.36 4.53 -25.16
C PRO A 25 5.76 5.72 -24.30
N LEU A 26 6.89 6.34 -24.60
CA LEU A 26 7.39 7.51 -23.85
C LEU A 26 6.53 8.76 -24.06
N GLN A 27 6.40 9.60 -23.02
CA GLN A 27 5.69 10.89 -23.06
C GLN A 27 6.30 11.88 -24.07
N LYS A 28 7.61 11.84 -24.27
CA LYS A 28 8.34 12.77 -25.16
C LYS A 28 8.11 12.53 -26.66
N ASN A 29 7.46 11.43 -27.04
CA ASN A 29 7.24 11.04 -28.45
C ASN A 29 5.88 11.50 -29.02
N GLY A 30 5.37 12.66 -28.58
CA GLY A 30 4.06 13.19 -28.99
C GLY A 30 2.87 12.53 -28.30
N ARG A 31 3.09 11.86 -27.15
CA ARG A 31 2.03 11.24 -26.32
C ARG A 31 1.83 12.10 -25.07
N PRO A 32 0.84 13.00 -25.05
CA PRO A 32 0.75 14.02 -23.99
C PRO A 32 0.19 13.48 -22.67
N MET A 33 -0.50 12.33 -22.66
CA MET A 33 -1.24 11.83 -21.50
C MET A 33 -1.61 10.34 -21.60
N TYR A 34 -1.93 9.73 -20.47
CA TYR A 34 -2.45 8.35 -20.38
C TYR A 34 -3.83 8.33 -19.73
N TYR A 35 -4.75 7.57 -20.31
CA TYR A 35 -6.05 7.27 -19.73
C TYR A 35 -5.96 6.09 -18.77
N CYS A 36 -6.53 6.20 -17.57
CA CYS A 36 -6.37 5.22 -16.50
C CYS A 36 -7.64 4.38 -16.27
N ILE A 37 -7.47 3.07 -16.13
CA ILE A 37 -8.51 2.08 -15.77
C ILE A 37 -8.00 1.29 -14.56
N GLU A 38 -8.83 1.05 -13.55
CA GLU A 38 -8.46 0.22 -12.40
C GLU A 38 -8.36 -1.26 -12.79
N ASP A 39 -7.37 -1.99 -12.27
CA ASP A 39 -7.29 -3.43 -12.48
C ASP A 39 -8.42 -4.14 -11.72
N LYS A 40 -9.03 -5.14 -12.37
CA LYS A 40 -10.17 -5.87 -11.80
C LYS A 40 -9.80 -6.69 -10.57
N ASN A 41 -8.57 -7.19 -10.50
CA ASN A 41 -8.12 -8.15 -9.51
C ASN A 41 -7.28 -7.51 -8.40
N ASN A 42 -6.69 -6.33 -8.64
CA ASN A 42 -5.85 -5.63 -7.66
C ASN A 42 -6.05 -4.12 -7.71
N LYS A 43 -6.68 -3.56 -6.67
CA LYS A 43 -6.96 -2.11 -6.55
C LYS A 43 -5.73 -1.21 -6.47
N ASN A 44 -4.55 -1.77 -6.21
CA ASN A 44 -3.28 -1.03 -6.20
C ASN A 44 -2.60 -1.01 -7.58
N ILE A 45 -3.17 -1.71 -8.57
CA ILE A 45 -2.70 -1.73 -9.95
C ILE A 45 -3.74 -1.06 -10.83
N PHE A 46 -3.23 -0.28 -11.78
CA PHE A 46 -4.02 0.39 -12.79
C PHE A 46 -3.46 0.03 -14.16
N TRP A 47 -4.32 0.05 -15.17
CA TRP A 47 -3.94 -0.06 -16.57
C TRP A 47 -4.01 1.33 -17.20
N VAL A 48 -2.92 1.72 -17.85
CA VAL A 48 -2.81 2.99 -18.53
C VAL A 48 -2.78 2.80 -20.04
N ILE A 49 -3.59 3.59 -20.72
CA ILE A 49 -3.74 3.60 -22.17
C ILE A 49 -3.11 4.89 -22.69
N PRO A 50 -2.03 4.81 -23.48
CA PRO A 50 -1.43 5.99 -24.08
C PRO A 50 -2.38 6.62 -25.11
N MET A 51 -2.44 7.96 -25.11
CA MET A 51 -3.08 8.71 -26.18
C MET A 51 -2.11 8.95 -27.33
N THR A 52 -2.62 8.96 -28.56
CA THR A 52 -1.87 9.32 -29.76
C THR A 52 -2.59 10.41 -30.54
N THR A 53 -1.83 11.37 -31.06
CA THR A 53 -2.32 12.42 -31.98
C THR A 53 -2.07 12.07 -33.45
N LYS A 54 -1.42 10.92 -33.73
CA LYS A 54 -1.13 10.44 -35.10
C LYS A 54 -2.38 9.88 -35.78
N ILE A 55 -3.40 10.72 -35.96
CA ILE A 55 -4.73 10.33 -36.44
C ILE A 55 -4.70 9.74 -37.84
N ASP A 56 -3.85 10.21 -38.75
CA ASP A 56 -3.77 9.63 -40.10
C ASP A 56 -3.37 8.15 -40.08
N LYS A 57 -2.39 7.80 -39.23
CA LYS A 57 -1.99 6.40 -39.02
C LYS A 57 -3.14 5.59 -38.44
N VAL A 58 -3.85 6.13 -37.45
CA VAL A 58 -4.98 5.47 -36.80
C VAL A 58 -6.10 5.20 -37.80
N ASN A 59 -6.50 6.21 -38.57
CA ASN A 59 -7.54 6.11 -39.59
C ASN A 59 -7.17 5.08 -40.66
N ARG A 60 -5.91 5.06 -41.12
CA ARG A 60 -5.43 4.06 -42.08
C ARG A 60 -5.60 2.64 -41.53
N VAL A 61 -5.17 2.39 -40.30
CA VAL A 61 -5.30 1.07 -39.65
C VAL A 61 -6.78 0.68 -39.48
N ILE A 62 -7.60 1.61 -38.99
CA ILE A 62 -9.04 1.38 -38.81
C ILE A 62 -9.71 1.01 -40.13
N SER A 63 -9.40 1.72 -41.22
CA SER A 63 -9.94 1.43 -42.55
C SER A 63 -9.48 0.05 -43.06
N GLN A 64 -8.21 -0.29 -42.86
CA GLN A 64 -7.66 -1.61 -43.22
C GLN A 64 -8.32 -2.75 -42.44
N GLU A 65 -8.70 -2.53 -41.18
CA GLU A 65 -9.42 -3.50 -40.35
C GLU A 65 -10.94 -3.53 -40.64
N GLY A 66 -11.44 -2.72 -41.59
CA GLY A 66 -12.84 -2.70 -42.00
C GLY A 66 -13.75 -1.86 -41.10
N GLY A 67 -13.20 -0.82 -40.47
CA GLY A 67 -13.91 0.15 -39.65
C GLY A 67 -13.65 0.04 -38.15
N GLU A 68 -14.00 1.09 -37.39
CA GLU A 68 -13.62 1.21 -35.97
C GLU A 68 -14.20 0.10 -35.09
N ASN A 69 -15.37 -0.43 -35.45
CA ASN A 69 -16.01 -1.53 -34.73
C ASN A 69 -15.21 -2.82 -34.84
N LYS A 70 -14.51 -3.05 -35.96
CA LYS A 70 -13.65 -4.22 -36.19
C LYS A 70 -12.24 -4.00 -35.67
N CYS A 71 -11.78 -2.74 -35.60
CA CYS A 71 -10.45 -2.42 -35.12
C CYS A 71 -10.28 -2.78 -33.64
N LYS A 72 -9.26 -3.57 -33.29
CA LYS A 72 -9.05 -4.02 -31.89
C LYS A 72 -8.05 -3.15 -31.13
N ILE A 73 -7.20 -2.42 -31.85
CA ILE A 73 -5.99 -1.80 -31.30
C ILE A 73 -6.11 -0.30 -31.06
N TYR A 74 -7.09 0.36 -31.70
CA TYR A 74 -7.39 1.77 -31.50
C TYR A 74 -8.87 2.02 -31.18
N VAL A 75 -9.12 3.15 -30.52
CA VAL A 75 -10.46 3.76 -30.39
C VAL A 75 -10.31 5.25 -30.69
N ILE A 76 -11.13 5.81 -31.58
CA ILE A 76 -11.12 7.24 -31.88
C ILE A 76 -11.74 7.99 -30.69
N ASN A 77 -11.09 9.06 -30.24
CA ASN A 77 -11.64 9.87 -29.18
C ASN A 77 -12.72 10.82 -29.73
N SER A 78 -13.99 10.43 -29.58
CA SER A 78 -15.12 11.27 -30.00
C SER A 78 -15.23 12.60 -29.24
N SER A 79 -14.57 12.73 -28.08
CA SER A 79 -14.53 13.98 -27.28
C SER A 79 -13.39 14.92 -27.70
N ASP A 80 -12.42 14.43 -28.49
CA ASP A 80 -11.29 15.19 -29.01
C ASP A 80 -10.79 14.48 -30.28
N LYS A 81 -11.37 14.85 -31.44
CA LYS A 81 -11.21 14.14 -32.71
C LYS A 81 -9.77 14.11 -33.23
N ASN A 82 -8.88 14.90 -32.65
CA ASN A 82 -7.44 14.92 -32.97
C ASN A 82 -6.64 13.91 -32.14
N SER A 83 -7.32 13.02 -31.41
CA SER A 83 -6.67 12.01 -30.58
C SER A 83 -7.36 10.65 -30.65
N ALA A 84 -6.60 9.60 -30.34
CA ALA A 84 -7.09 8.24 -30.24
C ALA A 84 -6.45 7.52 -29.05
N PHE A 85 -7.19 6.55 -28.50
CA PHE A 85 -6.69 5.63 -27.49
C PHE A 85 -5.91 4.53 -28.18
N ASN A 86 -4.62 4.39 -27.87
CA ASN A 86 -3.79 3.31 -28.38
C ASN A 86 -3.86 2.12 -27.41
N ILE A 87 -4.89 1.29 -27.59
CA ILE A 87 -5.17 0.12 -26.73
C ILE A 87 -4.10 -0.96 -26.89
N GLN A 88 -3.50 -1.08 -28.09
CA GLN A 88 -2.39 -2.00 -28.33
C GLN A 88 -1.24 -1.76 -27.36
N ASP A 89 -0.94 -0.51 -27.03
CA ASP A 89 0.17 -0.15 -26.15
C ASP A 89 -0.26 0.00 -24.67
N ILE A 90 -1.36 -0.63 -24.26
CA ILE A 90 -1.78 -0.64 -22.85
C ILE A 90 -0.75 -1.37 -21.96
N PHE A 91 -0.49 -0.83 -20.77
CA PHE A 91 0.42 -1.44 -19.79
C PHE A 91 -0.02 -1.14 -18.34
N PRO A 92 0.40 -1.97 -17.36
CA PRO A 92 0.03 -1.77 -15.96
C PRO A 92 0.99 -0.80 -15.24
N ILE A 93 0.48 -0.13 -14.21
CA ILE A 93 1.18 0.83 -13.36
C ILE A 93 0.62 0.81 -11.93
N LYS A 94 1.33 1.40 -10.96
CA LYS A 94 0.82 1.70 -9.59
C LYS A 94 0.78 3.21 -9.34
N GLU A 95 0.00 3.63 -8.35
CA GLU A 95 -0.20 5.05 -8.01
C GLU A 95 1.10 5.83 -7.83
N ASP A 96 2.12 5.23 -7.20
CA ASP A 96 3.41 5.88 -6.91
C ASP A 96 4.16 6.37 -8.17
N TYR A 97 3.90 5.74 -9.31
CA TYR A 97 4.52 6.10 -10.59
C TYR A 97 3.70 7.12 -11.39
N ILE A 98 2.54 7.53 -10.88
CA ILE A 98 1.79 8.63 -11.48
C ILE A 98 2.38 9.95 -10.97
N GLU A 99 2.72 10.84 -11.89
CA GLU A 99 3.31 12.14 -11.56
C GLU A 99 2.22 13.11 -11.10
N ARG A 100 1.20 13.31 -11.93
CA ARG A 100 0.07 14.20 -11.65
C ARG A 100 -1.10 13.98 -12.60
N GLU A 101 -2.24 14.56 -12.23
CA GLU A 101 -3.41 14.74 -13.09
C GLU A 101 -3.03 15.54 -14.35
N TYR A 102 -3.49 15.08 -15.52
CA TYR A 102 -3.41 15.87 -16.75
C TYR A 102 -4.55 16.89 -16.77
N THR A 103 -4.22 18.17 -16.93
CA THR A 103 -5.20 19.26 -16.83
C THR A 103 -5.48 19.91 -18.19
N LYS A 104 -6.74 20.24 -18.45
CA LYS A 104 -7.17 21.17 -19.50
C LYS A 104 -7.76 22.41 -18.81
N ASN A 105 -7.23 23.60 -19.11
CA ASN A 105 -7.62 24.87 -18.47
C ASN A 105 -7.57 24.82 -16.93
N GLY A 106 -6.52 24.23 -16.36
CA GLY A 106 -6.34 24.11 -14.91
C GLY A 106 -7.22 23.04 -14.23
N VAL A 107 -8.14 22.39 -14.96
CA VAL A 107 -9.03 21.35 -14.42
C VAL A 107 -8.57 19.97 -14.88
N HIS A 108 -8.60 18.99 -13.98
CA HIS A 108 -8.31 17.59 -14.33
C HIS A 108 -9.19 17.12 -15.47
N TYR A 109 -8.55 16.65 -16.54
CA TYR A 109 -9.26 16.12 -17.68
C TYR A 109 -9.82 14.73 -17.33
N LEU A 110 -11.15 14.64 -17.32
CA LEU A 110 -11.90 13.41 -17.12
C LEU A 110 -12.71 13.11 -18.38
N LEU A 111 -12.69 11.86 -18.83
CA LEU A 111 -13.57 11.43 -19.91
C LEU A 111 -15.01 11.32 -19.39
N LYS A 112 -15.95 12.02 -20.04
CA LYS A 112 -17.36 12.08 -19.62
C LYS A 112 -18.30 11.27 -20.53
N ASN A 113 -17.92 11.05 -21.78
CA ASN A 113 -18.76 10.36 -22.76
C ASN A 113 -18.88 8.86 -22.40
N LYS A 114 -20.04 8.44 -21.90
CA LYS A 114 -20.31 7.07 -21.43
C LYS A 114 -20.10 6.02 -22.53
N GLY A 115 -20.62 6.26 -23.74
CA GLY A 115 -20.47 5.32 -24.85
C GLY A 115 -19.01 5.13 -25.28
N LEU A 116 -18.21 6.20 -25.23
CA LEU A 116 -16.78 6.12 -25.47
C LEU A 116 -16.04 5.37 -24.34
N ILE A 117 -16.38 5.66 -23.07
CA ILE A 117 -15.81 4.95 -21.90
C ILE A 117 -16.06 3.45 -22.03
N GLU A 118 -17.30 3.05 -22.27
CA GLU A 118 -17.67 1.63 -22.43
C GLU A 118 -16.92 0.96 -23.58
N LYS A 119 -16.80 1.66 -24.73
CA LYS A 119 -16.03 1.16 -25.89
C LYS A 119 -14.55 0.96 -25.54
N VAL A 120 -13.93 1.94 -24.88
CA VAL A 120 -12.51 1.88 -24.47
C VAL A 120 -12.30 0.77 -23.43
N GLU A 121 -13.10 0.72 -22.36
CA GLU A 121 -12.96 -0.27 -21.29
C GLU A 121 -13.17 -1.70 -21.81
N LYS A 122 -14.17 -1.93 -22.68
CA LYS A 122 -14.42 -3.24 -23.30
C LYS A 122 -13.21 -3.71 -24.11
N ARG A 123 -12.69 -2.84 -24.99
CA ARG A 123 -11.55 -3.18 -25.86
C ARG A 123 -10.25 -3.34 -25.08
N ALA A 124 -10.04 -2.53 -24.04
CA ALA A 124 -8.92 -2.66 -23.12
C ALA A 124 -8.94 -4.01 -22.41
N LYS A 125 -10.10 -4.44 -21.90
CA LYS A 125 -10.26 -5.75 -21.23
C LYS A 125 -9.88 -6.90 -22.15
N ASP A 126 -10.32 -6.88 -23.40
CA ASP A 126 -10.00 -7.93 -24.38
C ASP A 126 -8.49 -8.00 -24.66
N ILE A 127 -7.83 -6.85 -24.85
CA ILE A 127 -6.38 -6.78 -25.09
C ILE A 127 -5.57 -7.18 -23.85
N ILE A 128 -5.98 -6.74 -22.64
CA ILE A 128 -5.34 -7.13 -21.38
C ILE A 128 -5.38 -8.66 -21.24
N ASN A 129 -6.55 -9.28 -21.40
CA ASN A 129 -6.70 -10.72 -21.29
C ASN A 129 -5.81 -11.46 -22.32
N LEU A 130 -5.84 -11.01 -23.58
CA LEU A 130 -5.01 -11.58 -24.63
C LEU A 130 -3.52 -11.52 -24.27
N LYS A 131 -3.02 -10.35 -23.86
CA LYS A 131 -1.60 -10.15 -23.55
C LYS A 131 -1.15 -10.85 -22.28
N MET A 132 -2.01 -10.98 -21.27
CA MET A 132 -1.68 -11.68 -20.03
C MET A 132 -1.56 -13.20 -20.23
N LEU A 133 -2.30 -13.76 -21.19
CA LEU A 133 -2.26 -15.18 -21.57
C LEU A 133 -1.15 -15.53 -22.57
N LYS A 134 -0.66 -14.54 -23.32
CA LYS A 134 0.36 -14.74 -24.36
C LYS A 134 1.68 -15.25 -23.78
N LYS A 135 2.21 -16.34 -24.33
CA LYS A 135 3.49 -16.94 -23.92
C LYS A 135 4.69 -16.26 -24.58
N GLU A 136 4.58 -15.98 -25.87
CA GLU A 136 5.63 -15.38 -26.69
C GLU A 136 5.35 -13.89 -26.93
N ILE A 137 6.35 -13.05 -26.69
CA ILE A 137 6.25 -11.61 -26.90
C ILE A 137 6.99 -11.27 -28.20
N GLN A 138 6.29 -10.58 -29.10
CA GLN A 138 6.89 -10.19 -30.37
C GLN A 138 7.92 -9.08 -30.19
N LYS A 139 8.84 -8.95 -31.16
CA LYS A 139 9.77 -7.83 -31.21
C LYS A 139 8.99 -6.52 -31.26
N ASN A 140 9.32 -5.58 -30.36
CA ASN A 140 8.65 -4.29 -30.17
C ASN A 140 7.24 -4.35 -29.53
N GLU A 141 6.85 -5.47 -28.93
CA GLU A 141 5.64 -5.57 -28.12
C GLU A 141 5.94 -5.39 -26.63
N ILE A 142 5.11 -4.60 -25.94
CA ILE A 142 5.24 -4.40 -24.49
C ILE A 142 4.98 -5.72 -23.75
N ASN A 143 5.93 -6.16 -22.93
CA ASN A 143 5.77 -7.34 -22.09
C ASN A 143 4.97 -7.00 -20.81
N VAL A 144 3.66 -6.81 -20.97
CA VAL A 144 2.77 -6.40 -19.86
C VAL A 144 2.80 -7.38 -18.69
N ARG A 145 2.99 -8.67 -18.94
CA ARG A 145 3.09 -9.71 -17.90
C ARG A 145 4.34 -9.53 -17.05
N LYS A 146 5.48 -9.19 -17.65
CA LYS A 146 6.72 -8.88 -16.92
C LYS A 146 6.51 -7.66 -16.03
N ILE A 147 5.96 -6.58 -16.60
CA ILE A 147 5.67 -5.33 -15.85
C ILE A 147 4.74 -5.62 -14.68
N TYR A 148 3.62 -6.30 -14.93
CA TYR A 148 2.65 -6.66 -13.89
C TYR A 148 3.31 -7.44 -12.75
N LYS A 149 4.11 -8.47 -13.07
CA LYS A 149 4.85 -9.25 -12.07
C LYS A 149 5.83 -8.41 -11.25
N THR A 150 6.54 -7.48 -11.89
CA THR A 150 7.44 -6.54 -11.20
C THR A 150 6.67 -5.71 -10.18
N LEU A 151 5.54 -5.12 -10.59
CA LEU A 151 4.70 -4.29 -9.71
C LEU A 151 4.11 -5.10 -8.55
N ILE A 152 3.66 -6.34 -8.80
CA ILE A 152 3.19 -7.22 -7.72
C ILE A 152 4.30 -7.54 -6.72
N LYS A 153 5.53 -7.74 -7.18
CA LYS A 153 6.68 -7.97 -6.29
C LYS A 153 6.95 -6.75 -5.40
N GLU A 154 6.91 -5.55 -5.97
CA GLU A 154 7.05 -4.29 -5.20
C GLU A 154 5.96 -4.16 -4.14
N LEU A 155 4.70 -4.36 -4.52
CA LEU A 155 3.58 -4.30 -3.56
C LEU A 155 3.71 -5.35 -2.44
N LYS A 156 4.28 -6.53 -2.72
CA LYS A 156 4.54 -7.54 -1.68
C LYS A 156 5.61 -7.08 -0.72
N LEU A 157 6.74 -6.60 -1.23
CA LEU A 157 7.84 -6.07 -0.41
C LEU A 157 7.38 -4.89 0.46
N GLU A 158 6.61 -3.95 -0.11
CA GLU A 158 6.04 -2.83 0.64
C GLU A 158 5.09 -3.28 1.76
N ASN A 159 4.36 -4.38 1.55
CA ASN A 159 3.49 -4.95 2.57
C ASN A 159 4.26 -5.76 3.62
N GLU A 160 5.36 -6.41 3.24
CA GLU A 160 6.29 -7.08 4.14
C GLU A 160 6.98 -6.04 5.03
N ASP A 161 7.53 -4.96 4.47
CA ASP A 161 8.10 -3.84 5.23
C ASP A 161 7.08 -3.24 6.21
N LYS A 162 5.81 -3.10 5.81
CA LYS A 162 4.73 -2.65 6.70
C LYS A 162 4.39 -3.65 7.80
N LYS A 163 4.51 -4.96 7.54
CA LYS A 163 4.31 -6.04 8.53
C LYS A 163 5.52 -6.20 9.46
N GLU A 164 6.71 -5.90 8.97
CA GLU A 164 7.98 -6.01 9.69
C GLU A 164 8.29 -4.80 10.57
N ARG A 165 7.54 -3.69 10.46
CA ARG A 165 7.50 -2.63 11.48
C ARG A 165 6.91 -3.20 12.76
N LYS A 166 7.72 -3.94 13.51
CA LYS A 166 7.38 -4.41 14.85
C LYS A 166 7.07 -3.17 15.69
N ASN A 167 5.86 -3.13 16.23
CA ASN A 167 5.49 -2.12 17.21
C ASN A 167 6.36 -2.32 18.44
N TYR A 168 6.86 -1.24 19.00
CA TYR A 168 7.72 -1.30 20.18
C TYR A 168 7.49 -0.10 21.08
N ASN A 169 7.78 -0.29 22.37
CA ASN A 169 7.75 0.80 23.33
C ASN A 169 9.00 1.66 23.10
N CYS A 170 8.82 2.90 22.65
CA CYS A 170 9.95 3.75 22.30
C CYS A 170 10.76 4.22 23.50
N LEU A 171 10.27 4.10 24.74
CA LEU A 171 11.06 4.39 25.94
C LEU A 171 11.88 3.20 26.44
N THR A 172 11.50 1.96 26.09
CA THR A 172 12.18 0.75 26.58
C THR A 172 12.89 -0.05 25.49
N GLY A 173 12.54 0.19 24.22
CA GLY A 173 13.00 -0.57 23.06
C GLY A 173 12.34 -1.95 22.93
N GLU A 174 11.42 -2.32 23.84
CA GLU A 174 10.82 -3.66 23.88
C GLU A 174 9.69 -3.80 22.86
N PRO A 175 9.62 -4.93 22.12
CA PRO A 175 8.55 -5.18 21.17
C PRO A 175 7.20 -5.35 21.88
N ILE A 176 6.16 -4.81 21.25
CA ILE A 176 4.77 -4.87 21.72
C ILE A 176 3.96 -5.63 20.67
N ARG A 177 3.18 -6.62 21.13
CA ARG A 177 2.19 -7.26 20.27
C ARG A 177 0.91 -6.41 20.27
N ILE A 178 0.84 -5.49 19.31
CA ILE A 178 -0.31 -4.59 19.06
C ILE A 178 -0.50 -4.41 17.56
N GLN A 179 -1.71 -4.07 17.11
CA GLN A 179 -1.97 -3.81 15.69
C GLN A 179 -1.25 -2.53 15.24
N ASN A 180 -0.98 -2.42 13.95
CA ASN A 180 -0.33 -1.23 13.41
C ASN A 180 -1.27 -0.03 13.47
N HIS A 181 -0.74 1.10 13.93
CA HIS A 181 -1.49 2.35 13.95
C HIS A 181 -1.76 2.86 12.53
N SER A 182 -2.91 3.51 12.33
CA SER A 182 -3.34 4.01 11.02
C SER A 182 -2.38 5.01 10.37
N SER A 183 -1.58 5.72 11.17
CA SER A 183 -0.54 6.64 10.67
C SER A 183 0.70 5.94 10.10
N GLY A 184 0.86 4.63 10.33
CA GLY A 184 2.06 3.88 9.96
C GLY A 184 3.26 4.04 10.91
N GLU A 185 3.08 4.77 12.01
CA GLU A 185 4.07 4.92 13.09
C GLU A 185 4.05 3.69 14.02
N ASN A 186 5.23 3.16 14.34
CA ASN A 186 5.41 1.93 15.11
C ASN A 186 5.99 2.16 16.52
N ARG A 187 6.20 3.41 16.91
CA ARG A 187 6.58 3.82 18.27
C ARG A 187 5.35 4.05 19.13
N TRP A 188 5.37 3.44 20.32
CA TRP A 188 4.30 3.52 21.29
C TRP A 188 4.84 3.90 22.68
N ILE A 189 4.03 4.56 23.49
CA ILE A 189 4.35 4.88 24.89
C ILE A 189 3.25 4.26 25.78
N GLY A 190 3.67 3.55 26.82
CA GLY A 190 2.73 2.96 27.79
C GLY A 190 1.98 4.06 28.53
N LYS A 191 0.70 3.84 28.84
CA LYS A 191 -0.15 4.82 29.56
C LYS A 191 0.51 5.36 30.83
N LYS A 192 1.15 4.47 31.60
CA LYS A 192 1.87 4.83 32.83
C LYS A 192 2.96 5.89 32.57
N ASP A 193 3.69 5.77 31.48
CA ASP A 193 4.75 6.73 31.13
C ASP A 193 4.19 8.01 30.53
N VAL A 194 3.09 7.93 29.77
CA VAL A 194 2.33 9.12 29.31
C VAL A 194 1.87 9.94 30.51
N GLU A 195 1.33 9.29 31.55
CA GLU A 195 0.90 9.93 32.79
C GLU A 195 2.08 10.45 33.61
N ARG A 196 3.13 9.64 33.79
CA ARG A 196 4.34 10.02 34.54
C ARG A 196 5.06 11.23 33.96
N PHE A 197 5.10 11.36 32.64
CA PHE A 197 5.75 12.47 31.94
C PHE A 197 4.78 13.57 31.54
N GLU A 198 3.52 13.52 31.98
CA GLU A 198 2.48 14.52 31.69
C GLU A 198 2.35 14.84 30.18
N ILE A 199 2.50 13.82 29.32
CA ILE A 199 2.49 14.01 27.87
C ILE A 199 1.08 14.33 27.40
N GLN A 200 0.92 15.50 26.76
CA GLN A 200 -0.37 15.91 26.22
C GLN A 200 -0.82 15.02 25.06
N LYS A 201 -2.08 14.58 25.11
CA LYS A 201 -2.75 13.83 24.04
C LYS A 201 -3.34 14.79 23.01
N ARG A 202 -3.47 14.34 21.76
CA ARG A 202 -4.26 15.02 20.73
C ARG A 202 -5.76 14.73 20.93
N ASN A 203 -6.63 15.40 20.18
CA ASN A 203 -8.08 15.26 20.34
C ASN A 203 -8.56 13.85 19.91
N ASN A 204 -9.52 13.27 20.65
CA ASN A 204 -10.19 11.99 20.36
C ASN A 204 -9.32 10.72 20.35
N VAL A 205 -8.24 10.71 21.14
CA VAL A 205 -7.31 9.57 21.19
C VAL A 205 -7.83 8.46 22.11
N LYS A 206 -7.88 7.23 21.59
CA LYS A 206 -8.19 6.02 22.37
C LYS A 206 -6.90 5.27 22.70
N GLU A 207 -6.85 4.66 23.88
CA GLU A 207 -5.78 3.73 24.23
C GLU A 207 -5.96 2.40 23.49
N GLU A 208 -4.85 1.81 23.05
CA GLU A 208 -4.83 0.47 22.47
C GLU A 208 -4.17 -0.51 23.43
N ILE A 209 -4.72 -1.72 23.55
CA ILE A 209 -4.18 -2.74 24.44
C ILE A 209 -3.14 -3.57 23.70
N GLY A 210 -1.88 -3.40 24.07
CA GLY A 210 -0.76 -4.22 23.61
C GLY A 210 -0.46 -5.35 24.59
N LYS A 211 0.00 -6.50 24.09
CA LYS A 211 0.50 -7.59 24.94
C LYS A 211 2.02 -7.53 25.02
N VAL A 212 2.57 -7.60 26.24
CA VAL A 212 4.01 -7.55 26.51
C VAL A 212 4.43 -8.75 27.33
N ALA A 213 5.59 -9.31 27.02
CA ALA A 213 6.21 -10.38 27.79
C ALA A 213 7.11 -9.78 28.88
N VAL A 214 6.85 -10.10 30.14
CA VAL A 214 7.58 -9.57 31.30
C VAL A 214 7.98 -10.72 32.22
N MET A 215 9.21 -10.67 32.75
CA MET A 215 9.69 -11.61 33.77
C MET A 215 9.44 -11.02 35.15
N MET A 216 8.57 -11.64 35.93
CA MET A 216 8.26 -11.20 37.30
C MET A 216 7.93 -12.39 38.21
N THR A 217 7.92 -12.16 39.51
CA THR A 217 7.53 -13.14 40.54
C THR A 217 6.03 -13.31 40.60
N GLU A 218 5.56 -14.38 41.26
CA GLU A 218 4.12 -14.60 41.47
C GLU A 218 3.48 -13.46 42.27
N LYS A 219 4.20 -12.94 43.27
CA LYS A 219 3.78 -11.79 44.07
C LYS A 219 3.62 -10.53 43.22
N GLU A 220 4.60 -10.21 42.38
CA GLU A 220 4.53 -9.04 41.47
C GLU A 220 3.37 -9.16 40.47
N MET A 221 3.07 -10.37 39.98
CA MET A 221 1.89 -10.62 39.13
C MET A 221 0.57 -10.45 39.87
N GLU A 222 0.50 -10.83 41.15
CA GLU A 222 -0.68 -10.65 41.98
C GLU A 222 -0.93 -9.17 42.25
N ASP A 223 0.12 -8.42 42.60
CA ASP A 223 0.07 -6.96 42.76
C ASP A 223 -0.37 -6.28 41.45
N TYR A 224 0.12 -6.77 40.30
CA TYR A 224 -0.34 -6.31 38.99
C TYR A 224 -1.84 -6.53 38.77
N LYS A 225 -2.37 -7.72 39.09
CA LYS A 225 -3.80 -8.05 38.96
C LYS A 225 -4.66 -7.19 39.91
N LYS A 226 -4.24 -7.02 41.17
CA LYS A 226 -4.91 -6.16 42.16
C LYS A 226 -4.98 -4.71 41.69
N SER A 227 -3.88 -4.18 41.12
CA SER A 227 -3.85 -2.82 40.55
C SER A 227 -4.82 -2.60 39.37
N ARG A 228 -5.32 -3.69 38.76
CA ARG A 228 -6.27 -3.69 37.66
C ARG A 228 -7.71 -4.04 38.08
N GLY A 229 -7.95 -4.22 39.38
CA GLY A 229 -9.27 -4.57 39.91
C GLY A 229 -9.70 -6.01 39.61
N VAL A 230 -8.74 -6.92 39.37
CA VAL A 230 -9.01 -8.35 39.21
C VAL A 230 -8.97 -9.01 40.58
N GLU A 231 -10.05 -9.69 40.98
CA GLU A 231 -10.07 -10.49 42.21
C GLU A 231 -9.05 -11.64 42.11
N THR A 232 -8.23 -11.79 43.14
CA THR A 232 -7.21 -12.83 43.25
C THR A 232 -7.31 -13.49 44.62
N GLU A 233 -7.31 -14.82 44.66
CA GLU A 233 -7.14 -15.58 45.91
C GLU A 233 -5.73 -15.33 46.47
N GLU A 234 -5.61 -15.10 47.78
CA GLU A 234 -4.32 -14.88 48.43
C GLU A 234 -3.47 -16.15 48.36
N ILE A 235 -2.28 -16.04 47.76
CA ILE A 235 -1.32 -17.15 47.72
C ILE A 235 -0.64 -17.24 49.08
N THR A 236 -0.82 -18.35 49.79
CA THR A 236 -0.25 -18.57 51.14
C THR A 236 1.26 -18.83 51.13
N SER A 237 1.88 -19.09 49.97
CA SER A 237 3.34 -19.28 49.81
C SER A 237 3.82 -18.92 48.39
N PRO A 238 3.92 -17.62 48.04
CA PRO A 238 4.30 -17.19 46.70
C PRO A 238 5.76 -17.52 46.40
N SER A 239 6.04 -18.06 45.21
CA SER A 239 7.42 -18.33 44.78
C SER A 239 8.15 -17.04 44.42
N ASN A 240 9.41 -16.95 44.86
CA ASN A 240 10.34 -15.88 44.47
C ASN A 240 10.99 -16.10 43.08
N GLU A 241 10.70 -17.23 42.43
CA GLU A 241 11.20 -17.52 41.09
C GLU A 241 10.52 -16.64 40.04
N LYS A 242 11.30 -16.00 39.17
CA LYS A 242 10.77 -15.17 38.09
C LYS A 242 10.26 -16.05 36.95
N LYS A 243 8.98 -15.90 36.62
CA LYS A 243 8.32 -16.57 35.49
C LYS A 243 8.01 -15.57 34.38
N LEU A 244 7.89 -16.06 33.16
CA LEU A 244 7.50 -15.25 32.01
C LEU A 244 5.98 -15.10 31.98
N TYR A 245 5.50 -13.87 32.01
CA TYR A 245 4.08 -13.53 31.90
C TYR A 245 3.81 -12.67 30.68
N ILE A 246 2.66 -12.90 30.02
CA ILE A 246 2.16 -12.03 28.95
C ILE A 246 1.02 -11.20 29.54
N ILE A 247 1.25 -9.89 29.69
CA ILE A 247 0.27 -8.98 30.30
C ILE A 247 -0.29 -7.97 29.27
N PRO A 248 -1.59 -7.64 29.35
CA PRO A 248 -2.19 -6.59 28.53
C PRO A 248 -1.88 -5.21 29.13
N VAL A 249 -1.23 -4.33 28.37
CA VAL A 249 -0.85 -2.98 28.80
C VAL A 249 -1.45 -1.96 27.82
N PRO A 250 -2.10 -0.89 28.31
CA PRO A 250 -2.60 0.19 27.47
C PRO A 250 -1.44 1.07 26.97
N TYR A 251 -1.47 1.35 25.67
CA TYR A 251 -0.50 2.16 24.95
C TYR A 251 -1.17 3.30 24.19
N TYR A 252 -0.38 4.33 23.91
CA TYR A 252 -0.69 5.41 22.98
C TYR A 252 0.36 5.43 21.87
N ASN A 253 -0.08 5.57 20.61
CA ASN A 253 0.84 5.78 19.51
C ASN A 253 1.41 7.20 19.59
N ILE A 254 2.69 7.39 19.28
CA ILE A 254 3.28 8.74 19.40
C ILE A 254 2.65 9.76 18.43
N SER A 255 2.04 9.30 17.33
CA SER A 255 1.33 10.16 16.37
C SER A 255 0.14 10.88 17.01
N ASP A 256 -0.38 10.31 18.09
CA ASP A 256 -1.52 10.79 18.85
C ASP A 256 -1.10 11.62 20.06
N LEU A 257 0.20 11.79 20.28
CA LEU A 257 0.76 12.53 21.40
C LEU A 257 1.42 13.83 20.90
N LYS A 258 1.58 14.79 21.82
CA LYS A 258 2.43 15.97 21.62
C LYS A 258 3.78 15.71 22.26
N ILE A 259 4.67 15.05 21.51
CA ILE A 259 6.02 14.72 21.98
C ILE A 259 6.90 15.99 21.95
N THR A 260 7.52 16.30 23.09
CA THR A 260 8.52 17.37 23.19
C THR A 260 9.92 16.83 22.84
N LYS A 261 10.86 17.73 22.50
CA LYS A 261 12.26 17.34 22.24
C LYS A 261 12.91 16.61 23.42
N GLU A 262 12.58 16.99 24.65
CA GLU A 262 13.10 16.34 25.86
C GLU A 262 12.63 14.89 25.99
N ILE A 263 11.36 14.62 25.68
CA ILE A 263 10.82 13.25 25.70
C ILE A 263 11.40 12.43 24.56
N GLU A 264 11.54 13.01 23.37
CA GLU A 264 12.11 12.34 22.21
C GLU A 264 13.58 11.92 22.44
N GLN A 265 14.36 12.70 23.19
CA GLN A 265 15.73 12.33 23.59
C GLN A 265 15.79 11.08 24.49
N LYS A 266 14.69 10.71 25.15
CA LYS A 266 14.59 9.49 25.98
C LYS A 266 14.26 8.25 25.15
N PHE A 267 14.03 8.40 23.84
CA PHE A 267 13.66 7.27 23.00
C PHE A 267 14.85 6.34 22.75
N VAL A 268 14.58 5.05 22.90
CA VAL A 268 15.50 3.96 22.68
C VAL A 268 15.17 3.33 21.32
N PRO A 269 16.16 3.08 20.45
CA PRO A 269 15.95 2.29 19.24
C PRO A 269 15.38 0.89 19.56
N MET A 270 14.65 0.31 18.61
CA MET A 270 14.07 -1.01 18.76
C MET A 270 15.16 -2.06 19.05
N LYS A 271 14.98 -2.88 20.10
CA LYS A 271 15.87 -4.01 20.39
C LYS A 271 15.52 -5.20 19.49
N GLU A 272 16.48 -5.65 18.68
CA GLU A 272 16.36 -6.91 17.95
C GLU A 272 16.49 -8.09 18.94
N LYS A 273 15.37 -8.67 19.38
CA LYS A 273 15.39 -9.96 20.07
C LYS A 273 15.26 -11.08 19.05
N GLU A 274 16.26 -11.97 19.01
CA GLU A 274 16.23 -13.23 18.26
C GLU A 274 14.95 -14.01 18.58
N GLN A 275 14.18 -14.38 17.54
CA GLN A 275 12.98 -15.20 17.64
C GLN A 275 13.34 -16.61 18.16
N LYS A 276 13.33 -16.82 19.48
CA LYS A 276 13.42 -18.17 20.08
C LYS A 276 12.27 -18.54 21.04
N VAL A 277 11.29 -17.67 21.27
CA VAL A 277 10.32 -17.89 22.38
C VAL A 277 8.90 -18.33 21.92
N GLU A 278 8.57 -18.34 20.62
CA GLU A 278 7.23 -18.78 20.17
C GLU A 278 7.05 -20.30 20.02
N LYS A 279 8.11 -21.12 20.12
CA LYS A 279 7.99 -22.59 20.04
C LYS A 279 7.57 -23.29 21.34
N ASN A 280 7.46 -22.57 22.47
CA ASN A 280 7.19 -23.18 23.78
C ASN A 280 5.77 -22.93 24.32
N ILE A 281 4.89 -22.23 23.61
CA ILE A 281 3.51 -21.98 24.07
C ILE A 281 2.53 -23.05 23.52
N ASP A 282 2.83 -23.68 22.38
CA ASP A 282 1.96 -24.71 21.78
C ASP A 282 2.23 -26.16 22.27
N LYS A 283 3.18 -26.38 23.19
CA LYS A 283 3.45 -27.71 23.78
C LYS A 283 2.86 -27.92 25.17
N GLY A 284 2.06 -26.99 25.67
CA GLY A 284 1.44 -27.04 27.00
C GLY A 284 -0.03 -27.48 27.03
N ILE A 285 -0.65 -27.73 25.87
CA ILE A 285 -2.05 -28.16 25.75
C ILE A 285 -2.08 -29.48 24.97
N GLU A 286 -1.50 -30.52 25.57
CA GLU A 286 -1.79 -31.93 25.31
C GLU A 286 -1.28 -32.70 26.55
N ARG A 287 -2.12 -32.72 27.58
CA ARG A 287 -2.13 -33.74 28.62
C ARG A 287 -3.57 -34.16 28.83
#